data_AF-A0A7Y5BWU7-F1
#
_entry.id   AF-A0A7Y5BWU7-F1
#
_cell.length_a   1.000
_cell.length_b   1.000
_cell.length_c   1.000
_cell.angle_alpha   90.00
_cell.angle_beta   90.00
_cell.angle_gamma   90.00
#
_symmetry.space_group_name_H-M   'P 1'
#
loop_
_entity.id
_entity.type
_entity.pdbx_description
1 polymer ?
#
loop_
_entity_poly.entity_id
_entity_poly.type
_entity_poly.pdbx_seq_one_letter_code
_entity_poly.pdbx_strand_id
1 'polypeptide(L)' 'MTEKIIASLADVTPLWLTAMLTQSGALQHGAVAAFEVARGRGNWSANARLTVTYTPDAQGALPQH' A
#
# COMPACT_ATOMS: atom_id res chain seq x y z
N MET A 1 17.55 11.87 3.81
CA MET A 1 16.34 11.15 3.37
C MET A 1 15.42 11.08 4.56
N THR A 2 14.27 11.73 4.51
CA THR A 2 13.33 11.78 5.64
C THR A 2 12.53 10.49 5.63
N GLU A 3 12.81 9.58 6.57
CA GLU A 3 12.01 8.37 6.75
C GLU A 3 10.58 8.80 7.11
N LYS A 4 9.65 8.55 6.19
CA LYS A 4 8.25 8.88 6.39
C LYS A 4 7.63 7.78 7.25
N ILE A 5 7.73 7.96 8.57
CA ILE A 5 7.15 7.06 9.56
C ILE A 5 5.63 7.06 9.36
N ILE A 6 5.06 5.89 9.06
CA ILE A 6 3.62 5.67 9.09
C ILE A 6 3.25 5.48 10.55
N ALA A 7 2.77 6.54 11.21
CA ALA A 7 2.37 6.45 12.61
C ALA A 7 0.98 5.80 12.75
N SER A 8 0.15 5.91 11.70
CA SER A 8 -1.19 5.34 11.67
C SER A 8 -1.58 4.87 10.27
N LEU A 9 -2.47 3.87 10.20
CA LEU A 9 -3.11 3.45 8.93
C LEU A 9 -3.90 4.60 8.26
N ALA A 10 -4.22 5.66 9.00
CA ALA A 10 -4.83 6.87 8.45
C ALA A 10 -3.88 7.68 7.55
N ASP A 11 -2.56 7.50 7.70
CA ASP A 11 -1.56 8.19 6.87
C ASP A 11 -1.36 7.49 5.52
N VAL A 12 -1.89 6.27 5.38
CA VAL A 12 -1.83 5.50 4.15
C VAL A 12 -2.91 6.00 3.20
N THR A 13 -2.49 6.55 2.07
CA THR A 13 -3.37 7.01 0.99
C THR A 13 -2.99 6.32 -0.31
N PRO A 14 -3.88 6.25 -1.32
CA PRO A 14 -3.54 5.63 -2.61
C PRO A 14 -2.34 6.33 -3.28
N LEU A 15 -2.25 7.66 -3.13
CA LEU A 15 -1.12 8.46 -3.62
C LEU A 15 0.19 8.10 -2.92
N TRP A 16 0.16 7.96 -1.59
CA TRP A 16 1.34 7.55 -0.83
C TRP A 16 1.78 6.12 -1.17
N LEU A 17 0.84 5.19 -1.31
CA LEU A 17 1.11 3.81 -1.74
C LEU A 17 1.72 3.77 -3.15
N THR A 18 1.18 4.56 -4.07
CA THR A 18 1.71 4.69 -5.44
C THR A 18 3.16 5.14 -5.40
N ALA A 19 3.46 6.22 -4.66
CA ALA A 19 4.83 6.73 -4.54
C ALA A 19 5.80 5.70 -3.92
N MET A 20 5.37 4.97 -2.87
CA MET A 20 6.18 3.92 -2.25
C MET A 20 6.41 2.73 -3.16
N LEU A 21 5.38 2.23 -3.83
CA LEU A 21 5.51 1.11 -4.76
C LEU A 21 6.38 1.46 -5.95
N THR A 22 6.29 2.68 -6.47
CA THR A 22 7.20 3.18 -7.51
C THR A 22 8.63 3.30 -7.00
N GLN A 23 8.84 3.84 -5.79
CA GLN A 23 10.17 3.94 -5.19
C GLN A 23 10.81 2.56 -4.95
N SER A 24 10.01 1.55 -4.59
CA SER A 24 10.47 0.16 -4.44
C SER A 24 10.70 -0.57 -5.76
N GLY A 25 10.28 0.00 -6.89
CA GLY A 25 10.32 -0.64 -8.22
C GLY A 25 9.22 -1.68 -8.46
N ALA A 26 8.33 -1.91 -7.50
CA ALA A 26 7.19 -2.82 -7.63
C ALA A 26 6.13 -2.30 -8.61
N LEU A 27 5.90 -0.98 -8.65
CA LEU A 27 5.01 -0.30 -9.60
C LEU A 27 5.82 0.55 -10.57
N GLN A 28 5.95 0.10 -11.81
CA GLN A 28 6.74 0.78 -12.85
C GLN A 28 5.89 1.72 -13.71
N HIS A 29 4.60 1.42 -13.88
CA HIS A 29 3.63 2.24 -14.59
C HIS A 29 2.26 2.13 -13.88
N GLY A 30 1.41 3.15 -14.03
CA GLY A 30 0.05 3.21 -13.47
C GLY A 30 0.01 3.74 -12.04
N ALA A 31 -1.07 3.44 -11.33
CA ALA A 31 -1.26 3.88 -9.96
C ALA A 31 -2.06 2.88 -9.11
N VAL A 32 -2.06 3.10 -7.79
CA VAL A 32 -3.03 2.49 -6.89
C VAL A 32 -4.35 3.25 -7.01
N ALA A 33 -5.40 2.56 -7.48
CA ALA A 33 -6.74 3.13 -7.62
C ALA A 33 -7.47 3.18 -6.28
N ALA A 34 -7.38 2.10 -5.50
CA ALA A 34 -8.00 1.99 -4.19
C ALA A 34 -7.24 0.98 -3.33
N PHE A 35 -7.48 1.01 -2.02
CA PHE A 35 -7.03 -0.06 -1.14
C PHE A 35 -8.06 -0.30 -0.04
N GLU A 36 -8.12 -1.54 0.42
CA GLU A 36 -8.96 -1.96 1.54
C GLU A 36 -8.07 -2.40 2.70
N VAL A 37 -8.50 -2.11 3.93
CA VAL A 37 -7.77 -2.46 5.15
C VAL A 37 -8.61 -3.44 5.96
N ALA A 38 -8.18 -4.70 6.00
CA ALA A 38 -8.72 -5.67 6.94
C ALA A 38 -7.90 -5.62 8.22
N ARG A 39 -8.49 -5.09 9.30
CA ARG A 39 -7.86 -5.07 10.63
C ARG A 39 -8.19 -6.35 11.38
N GLY A 40 -7.17 -7.08 11.81
CA GLY A 40 -7.31 -8.19 12.75
C GLY A 40 -6.72 -7.80 14.10
N ARG A 41 -7.38 -8.22 15.17
CA ARG A 41 -6.89 -8.04 16.54
C ARG A 41 -6.84 -9.39 17.22
N GLY A 42 -5.62 -9.89 17.43
CA GLY A 42 -5.37 -11.00 18.34
C GLY A 42 -5.25 -10.50 19.77
N ASN A 43 -5.27 -11.41 20.75
CA ASN A 43 -5.09 -11.04 22.16
C ASN A 43 -3.75 -10.35 22.44
N TRP A 44 -2.73 -10.56 21.60
CA TRP A 44 -1.37 -10.06 21.81
C TRP A 44 -0.80 -9.26 20.64
N SER A 45 -1.55 -9.09 19.54
CA SER A 45 -1.10 -8.30 18.39
C SER A 45 -2.28 -7.67 17.64
N ALA A 46 -2.02 -6.51 17.05
CA ALA A 46 -2.86 -5.97 16.00
C ALA A 46 -2.17 -6.24 14.67
N ASN A 47 -2.90 -6.80 13.71
CA ASN A 47 -2.44 -6.90 12.34
C ASN A 47 -3.40 -6.12 11.43
N ALA A 48 -2.88 -5.68 10.29
CA ALA A 48 -3.67 -5.10 9.25
C ALA A 48 -3.21 -5.70 7.93
N ARG A 49 -4.15 -6.16 7.12
CA ARG A 49 -3.91 -6.60 5.76
C ARG A 49 -4.41 -5.51 4.82
N LEU A 50 -3.52 -5.03 3.96
CA LEU A 50 -3.89 -4.12 2.88
C LEU A 50 -4.11 -4.91 1.61
N THR A 51 -5.30 -4.78 1.02
CA THR A 51 -5.59 -5.28 -0.32
C THR A 51 -5.58 -4.10 -1.27
N VAL A 52 -4.70 -4.12 -2.28
CA VAL A 52 -4.48 -2.98 -3.18
C VAL A 52 -5.14 -3.27 -4.53
N THR A 53 -5.92 -2.31 -5.02
CA THR A 53 -6.49 -2.33 -6.37
C THR A 53 -5.73 -1.34 -7.23
N TYR A 54 -5.22 -1.79 -8.36
CA TYR A 54 -4.43 -0.99 -9.29
C TYR A 54 -5.28 -0.45 -10.44
N THR A 55 -4.79 0.59 -11.11
CA THR A 55 -5.36 1.05 -12.38
C THR A 55 -5.14 0.01 -13.49
N PRO A 56 -5.98 -0.01 -14.55
CA PRO A 56 -5.87 -1.00 -15.64
C PRO A 56 -4.55 -0.97 -16.39
N ASP A 57 -3.86 0.17 -16.38
CA ASP A 57 -2.56 0.41 -17.01
C ASP A 57 -1.37 0.14 -16.07
N ALA A 58 -1.60 -0.44 -14.89
CA ALA A 58 -0.55 -0.72 -13.94
C ALA A 58 0.39 -1.84 -14.40
N GLN A 59 1.70 -1.63 -14.23
CA GLN A 59 2.74 -2.57 -14.64
C GLN A 59 3.83 -2.72 -13.57
N GLY A 60 4.45 -3.90 -13.53
CA GLY A 60 5.57 -4.22 -12.62
C GLY A 60 5.32 -5.50 -11.82
N ALA A 61 6.10 -5.68 -10.76
CA ALA A 61 5.93 -6.75 -9.79
C ALA A 61 4.84 -6.37 -8.77
N LEU A 62 3.63 -6.15 -9.27
CA LEU A 62 2.49 -5.68 -8.48
C LEU A 62 2.19 -6.69 -7.36
N PRO A 63 2.24 -6.29 -6.08
CA PRO A 63 1.82 -7.17 -4.99
C PRO A 63 0.34 -7.54 -5.14
N GLN A 64 0.08 -8.84 -5.29
CA GLN A 64 -1.26 -9.40 -5.30
C GLN A 64 -1.35 -10.30 -4.07
N HIS A 65 -2.29 -10.00 -3.15
CA HIS A 65 -2.64 -10.73 -1.91
C HIS A 65 -2.05 -10.25 -0.58
#